data_AF-A0A4V3USF6-F1
#
_entry.id   AF-A0A4V3USF6-F1
#
_cell.length_a   1.000
_cell.length_b   1.000
_cell.length_c   1.000
_cell.angle_alpha   90.00
_cell.angle_beta   90.00
_cell.angle_gamma   90.00
#
_symmetry.space_group_name_H-M   'P 1'
#
loop_
_entity.id
_entity.type
_entity.pdbx_description
1 polymer ?
#
loop_
_entity_poly.entity_id
_entity_poly.type
_entity_poly.pdbx_seq_one_letter_code
_entity_poly.pdbx_strand_id
1 'polypeptide(L)'
;MKRRSLEPLQPRALAEEGLCRALLAMRDVGEMRAFLRDLCTPAEVEALVDRWSVVPHLLAGTPYREIHDLTAVSITTVGRVARYLNHGNGGYLAAAARAQQSRRPRRAAGVNLEPCLSRRAVDTSTKSGKPRRATGASTKPGKPRRATVVPA
;
A
#
# COMPACT_ATOMS: atom_id res chain seq x y z
N MET A 1 33.19 -35.96 21.25
CA MET A 1 33.03 -34.76 22.10
C MET A 1 31.56 -34.63 22.50
N LYS A 2 31.27 -34.68 23.81
CA LYS A 2 29.89 -34.64 24.34
C LYS A 2 29.35 -33.23 24.12
N ARG A 3 28.36 -33.05 23.23
CA ARG A 3 27.70 -31.74 23.07
C ARG A 3 27.09 -31.37 24.42
N ARG A 4 27.57 -30.27 25.00
CA ARG A 4 26.95 -29.68 26.19
C ARG A 4 25.60 -29.14 25.73
N SER A 5 24.50 -29.73 26.17
CA SER A 5 23.18 -29.15 25.95
C SER A 5 23.14 -27.83 26.71
N LEU A 6 23.13 -26.72 25.98
CA LEU A 6 22.97 -25.38 26.53
C LEU A 6 21.49 -25.03 26.35
N GLU A 7 20.74 -25.07 27.46
CA GLU A 7 19.38 -24.56 27.45
C GLU A 7 19.42 -23.03 27.52
N PRO A 8 18.58 -22.33 26.73
CA PRO A 8 18.49 -20.88 26.79
C PRO A 8 18.04 -20.42 28.18
N LEU A 9 18.68 -19.37 28.71
CA LEU A 9 18.29 -18.77 30.00
C LEU A 9 16.89 -18.13 29.98
N GLN A 10 16.32 -17.90 28.79
CA GLN A 10 15.04 -17.22 28.61
C GLN A 10 14.14 -18.00 27.64
N PRO A 11 12.83 -18.13 27.94
CA PRO A 11 11.84 -18.65 27.01
C PRO A 11 11.85 -17.89 25.68
N ARG A 12 11.80 -18.62 24.56
CA ARG A 12 11.83 -18.03 23.21
C ARG A 12 10.73 -16.99 22.97
N ALA A 13 9.54 -17.20 23.52
CA ALA A 13 8.41 -16.27 23.39
C ALA A 13 8.69 -14.90 24.05
N LEU A 14 9.40 -14.87 25.18
CA LEU A 14 9.77 -13.62 25.84
C LEU A 14 10.84 -12.87 25.04
N ALA A 15 11.79 -13.59 24.45
CA ALA A 15 12.78 -12.99 23.56
C ALA A 15 12.14 -12.42 22.28
N GLU A 16 11.15 -13.11 21.70
CA GLU A 16 10.37 -12.63 20.56
C GLU A 16 9.61 -11.34 20.90
N GLU A 17 8.91 -11.32 22.04
CA GLU A 17 8.18 -10.13 22.49
C GLU A 17 9.14 -8.95 22.74
N GLY A 18 10.30 -9.22 23.36
CA GLY A 18 11.36 -8.22 23.56
C GLY A 18 11.86 -7.62 22.24
N LEU A 19 12.09 -8.45 21.23
CA LEU A 19 12.48 -8.01 19.90
C LEU A 19 11.40 -7.14 19.24
N CYS A 20 10.13 -7.56 19.30
CA CYS A 20 9.02 -6.77 18.77
C CYS A 20 8.92 -5.40 19.44
N ARG A 21 9.07 -5.33 20.77
CA ARG A 21 9.10 -4.05 21.50
C ARG A 21 10.26 -3.16 21.08
N ALA A 22 11.46 -3.72 20.90
CA ALA A 22 12.62 -2.97 20.42
C ALA A 22 12.40 -2.39 19.02
N LEU A 23 11.86 -3.19 18.09
CA LEU A 23 11.50 -2.72 16.74
C LEU A 23 10.47 -1.58 16.77
N LEU A 24 9.48 -1.64 17.66
CA LEU A 24 8.45 -0.61 17.80
C LEU A 24 8.97 0.68 18.47
N ALA A 25 10.09 0.63 19.18
CA ALA A 25 10.63 1.77 19.93
C ALA A 25 11.48 2.73 19.08
N MET A 26 11.89 2.33 17.87
CA MET A 26 12.69 3.18 16.97
C MET A 26 11.88 4.40 16.51
N ARG A 27 12.48 5.58 16.56
CA ARG A 27 11.77 6.86 16.36
C ARG A 27 11.80 7.33 14.91
N ASP A 28 12.85 6.98 14.18
CA ASP A 28 13.04 7.39 12.79
C ASP A 28 13.72 6.30 11.93
N VAL A 29 13.79 6.59 10.63
CA VAL A 29 14.35 5.67 9.62
C VAL A 29 15.86 5.47 9.80
N GLY A 30 16.57 6.47 10.31
CA GLY A 30 18.00 6.38 10.59
C GLY A 30 18.29 5.42 11.74
N GLU A 31 17.58 5.59 12.86
CA GLU A 31 17.67 4.69 14.02
C GLU A 31 17.34 3.24 13.62
N MET A 32 16.22 3.03 12.92
CA MET A 32 15.82 1.70 12.46
C MET A 32 16.85 1.08 11.50
N ARG A 33 17.47 1.88 10.61
CA ARG A 33 18.50 1.38 9.69
C ARG A 33 19.76 0.95 10.43
N ALA A 34 20.20 1.71 11.43
CA ALA A 34 21.35 1.33 12.26
C ALA A 34 21.04 0.01 13.00
N PHE A 35 19.87 -0.06 13.65
CA PHE A 35 19.43 -1.26 14.37
C PHE A 35 19.39 -2.52 13.48
N LEU A 36 18.84 -2.43 12.26
CA LEU A 36 18.79 -3.56 11.34
C LEU A 36 20.17 -4.00 10.85
N ARG A 37 21.13 -3.09 10.72
CA ARG A 37 22.52 -3.43 10.33
C ARG A 37 23.29 -4.12 11.45
N ASP A 38 22.95 -3.83 12.70
CA ASP A 38 23.55 -4.49 13.86
C ASP A 38 22.91 -5.88 14.09
N LEU A 39 21.59 -5.99 13.88
CA LEU A 39 20.83 -7.22 14.13
C LEU A 39 20.94 -8.26 13.00
N CYS A 40 21.01 -7.81 11.75
CA CYS A 40 20.96 -8.67 10.58
C CYS A 40 22.26 -8.62 9.79
N THR A 41 22.58 -9.72 9.12
CA THR A 41 23.61 -9.75 8.09
C THR A 41 23.20 -8.90 6.87
N PRO A 42 24.15 -8.42 6.06
CA PRO A 42 23.82 -7.65 4.86
C PRO A 42 22.83 -8.35 3.92
N ALA A 43 23.00 -9.66 3.70
CA ALA A 43 22.10 -10.46 2.86
C ALA A 43 20.69 -10.58 3.42
N GLU A 44 20.54 -10.61 4.75
CA GLU A 44 19.22 -10.61 5.39
C GLU A 44 18.52 -9.26 5.23
N VAL A 45 19.26 -8.14 5.36
CA VAL A 45 18.73 -6.81 5.11
C VAL A 45 18.26 -6.67 3.67
N GLU A 46 19.08 -7.10 2.70
CA GLU A 46 18.71 -7.16 1.28
C GLU A 46 17.44 -7.96 1.06
N ALA A 47 17.35 -9.16 1.64
CA ALA A 47 16.15 -10.00 1.53
C ALA A 47 14.90 -9.36 2.15
N LEU A 48 15.02 -8.59 3.23
CA LEU A 48 13.90 -7.85 3.82
C LEU A 48 13.46 -6.70 2.89
N VAL A 49 14.41 -5.98 2.31
CA VAL A 49 14.15 -4.88 1.36
C VAL A 49 13.47 -5.40 0.10
N ASP A 50 13.96 -6.48 -0.49
CA ASP A 50 13.37 -7.13 -1.67
C ASP A 50 11.93 -7.57 -1.42
N ARG A 51 11.66 -8.15 -0.25
CA ARG A 51 10.29 -8.54 0.10
C ARG A 51 9.37 -7.34 0.22
N TRP A 52 9.85 -6.24 0.79
CA TRP A 52 9.06 -5.03 0.97
C TRP A 52 8.84 -4.27 -0.34
N SER A 53 9.84 -4.19 -1.21
CA SER A 53 9.77 -3.45 -2.48
C SER A 53 8.67 -3.97 -3.41
N VAL A 54 8.36 -5.26 -3.31
CA VAL A 54 7.31 -5.93 -4.08
C VAL A 54 5.88 -5.60 -3.58
N VAL A 55 5.70 -5.26 -2.29
CA VAL A 55 4.39 -5.11 -1.66
C VAL A 55 3.50 -4.05 -2.35
N PRO A 56 3.97 -2.83 -2.66
CA PRO A 56 3.14 -1.82 -3.31
C PRO A 56 2.61 -2.27 -4.68
N HIS A 57 3.41 -3.01 -5.44
CA HIS A 57 3.02 -3.51 -6.76
C HIS A 57 1.99 -4.64 -6.67
N LEU A 58 2.14 -5.54 -5.70
CA LEU A 58 1.13 -6.57 -5.43
C LEU A 58 -0.21 -5.95 -5.04
N LEU A 59 -0.19 -4.89 -4.21
CA LEU A 59 -1.41 -4.16 -3.83
C LEU A 59 -2.03 -3.41 -5.01
N ALA A 60 -1.23 -3.00 -6.00
CA ALA A 60 -1.71 -2.40 -7.24
C ALA A 60 -2.22 -3.42 -8.27
N GLY A 61 -2.12 -4.73 -7.99
CA GLY A 61 -2.53 -5.78 -8.92
C GLY A 61 -1.57 -5.98 -10.10
N THR A 62 -0.34 -5.49 -10.01
CA THR A 62 0.68 -5.64 -11.05
C THR A 62 1.01 -7.13 -11.27
N PRO A 63 1.08 -7.62 -12.53
CA PRO A 63 1.41 -9.01 -12.81
C PRO A 63 2.86 -9.34 -12.39
N TYR A 64 3.10 -10.56 -11.90
CA TYR A 64 4.38 -10.93 -11.26
C TYR A 64 5.62 -10.75 -12.15
N ARG A 65 5.47 -10.94 -13.46
CA ARG A 65 6.57 -10.73 -14.40
C ARG A 65 6.98 -9.26 -14.45
N GLU A 66 6.01 -8.36 -14.50
CA GLU A 66 6.27 -6.92 -14.48
C GLU A 66 6.85 -6.48 -13.13
N ILE A 67 6.39 -7.06 -12.02
CA ILE A 67 7.01 -6.83 -10.70
C ILE A 67 8.48 -7.23 -10.73
N HIS A 68 8.82 -8.40 -11.27
CA HIS A 68 10.20 -8.84 -11.41
C HIS A 68 11.02 -7.85 -12.26
N ASP A 69 10.47 -7.39 -13.39
CA ASP A 69 11.17 -6.47 -14.29
C ASP A 69 11.40 -5.09 -13.65
N LEU A 70 10.49 -4.64 -12.77
CA LEU A 70 10.60 -3.37 -12.04
C LEU A 70 11.50 -3.44 -10.81
N THR A 71 11.52 -4.57 -10.11
CA THR A 71 12.16 -4.71 -8.79
C THR A 71 13.44 -5.55 -8.80
N ALA A 72 13.71 -6.27 -9.90
CA ALA A 72 14.73 -7.32 -10.00
C ALA A 72 14.57 -8.48 -8.99
N VAL A 73 13.44 -8.55 -8.29
CA VAL A 73 13.16 -9.61 -7.32
C VAL A 73 12.61 -10.84 -8.05
N SER A 74 13.20 -12.00 -7.78
CA SER A 74 12.79 -13.26 -8.42
C SER A 74 11.29 -13.54 -8.31
N ILE A 75 10.70 -14.10 -9.38
CA ILE A 75 9.26 -14.43 -9.43
C ILE A 75 8.87 -15.38 -8.28
N THR A 76 9.77 -16.28 -7.87
CA THR A 76 9.54 -17.18 -6.73
C THR A 76 9.42 -16.43 -5.40
N THR A 77 10.23 -15.38 -5.18
CA THR A 77 10.10 -14.49 -4.03
C THR A 77 8.81 -13.67 -4.12
N VAL A 78 8.49 -13.09 -5.28
CA VAL A 78 7.23 -12.36 -5.49
C VAL A 78 6.02 -13.22 -5.12
N GLY A 79 5.98 -14.47 -5.60
CA GLY A 79 4.91 -15.41 -5.27
C GLY A 79 4.81 -15.73 -3.77
N ARG A 80 5.95 -15.86 -3.07
CA ARG A 80 5.95 -16.05 -1.60
C ARG A 80 5.37 -14.84 -0.87
N VAL A 81 5.77 -13.62 -1.26
CA VAL A 81 5.24 -12.39 -0.67
C VAL A 81 3.73 -12.30 -0.92
N ALA A 82 3.27 -12.54 -2.16
CA ALA A 82 1.85 -12.52 -2.50
C ALA A 82 1.03 -13.52 -1.67
N ARG A 83 1.55 -14.73 -1.44
CA ARG A 83 0.90 -15.71 -0.57
C ARG A 83 0.68 -15.19 0.84
N TYR A 84 1.73 -14.63 1.48
CA TYR A 84 1.63 -14.10 2.84
C TYR A 84 0.91 -12.75 2.94
N LEU A 85 0.85 -11.98 1.86
CA LEU A 85 0.04 -10.78 1.78
C LEU A 85 -1.44 -11.11 1.85
N ASN A 86 -1.87 -12.17 1.14
CA ASN A 86 -3.29 -12.57 1.04
C ASN A 86 -3.73 -13.55 2.14
N HIS A 87 -2.85 -14.43 2.62
CA HIS A 87 -3.19 -15.53 3.54
C HIS A 87 -2.30 -15.55 4.80
N GLY A 88 -1.54 -14.49 5.06
CA GLY A 88 -0.70 -14.38 6.25
C GLY A 88 -1.39 -13.64 7.40
N ASN A 89 -0.59 -13.17 8.34
CA ASN A 89 -1.06 -12.57 9.60
C ASN A 89 -1.48 -11.09 9.46
N GLY A 90 -1.68 -10.58 8.24
CA GLY A 90 -2.09 -9.19 7.99
C GLY A 90 -1.01 -8.11 8.22
N GLY A 91 0.21 -8.49 8.63
CA GLY A 91 1.29 -7.54 8.94
C GLY A 91 1.69 -6.64 7.76
N TYR A 92 1.77 -7.20 6.54
CA TYR A 92 2.08 -6.42 5.34
C TYR A 92 1.03 -5.33 5.08
N LEU A 93 -0.26 -5.67 5.18
CA LEU A 93 -1.36 -4.71 4.98
C LEU A 93 -1.32 -3.59 6.02
N ALA A 94 -1.11 -3.93 7.29
CA ALA A 94 -1.01 -2.96 8.38
C ALA A 94 0.19 -2.00 8.18
N ALA A 95 1.36 -2.54 7.81
CA ALA A 95 2.55 -1.74 7.55
C ALA A 95 2.35 -0.82 6.32
N ALA A 96 1.81 -1.35 5.22
CA ALA A 96 1.57 -0.57 4.00
C ALA A 96 0.58 0.57 4.23
N ALA A 97 -0.49 0.33 5.00
CA ALA A 97 -1.46 1.36 5.36
C ALA A 97 -0.83 2.49 6.21
N ARG A 98 -0.04 2.14 7.23
CA ARG A 98 0.66 3.12 8.09
C ARG A 98 1.69 3.94 7.32
N ALA A 99 2.47 3.29 6.46
CA ALA A 99 3.47 3.96 5.64
C ALA A 99 2.85 5.02 4.71
N GLN A 100 1.65 4.76 4.17
CA GLN A 100 0.92 5.75 3.36
C GLN A 100 0.39 6.92 4.19
N GLN A 101 -0.06 6.67 5.42
CA GLN A 101 -0.56 7.72 6.31
C GLN A 101 0.53 8.70 6.74
N SER A 102 1.75 8.22 7.00
CA SER A 102 2.90 9.06 7.33
C SER A 102 3.35 9.97 6.16
N ARG A 103 3.01 9.61 4.92
CA ARG A 103 3.31 10.42 3.72
C ARG A 103 2.24 11.45 3.40
N ARG A 104 1.02 11.31 3.93
CA ARG A 104 0.03 12.37 3.82
C ARG A 104 0.49 13.54 4.69
N PRO A 105 0.68 14.75 4.14
CA PRO A 105 0.88 15.92 4.99
C PRO A 105 -0.30 15.96 5.95
N ARG A 106 -0.04 16.12 7.25
CA ARG A 106 -1.09 16.36 8.24
C ARG A 106 -1.93 17.50 7.67
N ARG A 107 -3.13 17.18 7.17
CA ARG A 107 -4.15 18.18 6.86
C ARG A 107 -4.25 19.02 8.12
N ALA A 108 -3.92 20.30 8.02
CA ALA A 108 -4.04 21.24 9.11
C ALA A 108 -5.40 21.00 9.78
N ALA A 109 -5.35 20.55 11.04
CA ALA A 109 -6.52 20.46 11.87
C ALA A 109 -7.17 21.85 11.88
N GLY A 110 -8.48 21.86 11.64
CA GLY A 110 -9.22 23.03 11.19
C GLY A 110 -9.02 24.28 12.05
N VAL A 111 -8.85 25.40 11.36
CA VAL A 111 -9.37 26.67 11.85
C VAL A 111 -10.76 26.79 11.25
N ASN A 112 -11.78 26.62 12.10
CA ASN A 112 -13.15 27.05 11.87
C ASN A 112 -13.59 27.56 13.25
N LEU A 113 -13.90 28.84 13.44
CA LEU A 113 -15.11 29.49 12.96
C LEU A 113 -14.97 31.01 13.16
N GLU A 114 -15.61 31.80 12.30
CA GLU A 114 -16.51 32.88 12.74
C GLU A 114 -17.66 32.98 11.71
N PRO A 115 -18.92 32.75 12.13
CA PRO A 115 -20.09 33.13 11.38
C PRO A 115 -20.97 34.08 12.20
N CYS A 116 -20.95 35.38 11.92
CA CYS A 116 -21.98 36.39 12.27
C CYS A 116 -21.38 37.78 11.96
N LEU A 117 -22.00 38.79 11.36
CA LEU A 117 -23.38 39.11 10.97
C LEU A 117 -23.35 40.30 9.99
N SER A 118 -24.37 40.35 9.14
CA SER A 118 -25.02 41.56 8.64
C SER A 118 -24.29 42.46 7.63
N ARG A 119 -24.79 42.45 6.39
CA ARG A 119 -25.55 43.60 5.86
C ARG A 119 -26.42 43.16 4.67
N ARG A 120 -27.73 43.40 4.83
CA ARG A 120 -28.72 43.42 3.75
C ARG A 120 -28.46 44.64 2.86
N ALA A 121 -28.57 44.46 1.55
CA ALA A 121 -29.02 45.47 0.58
C ALA A 121 -29.59 44.73 -0.64
N VAL A 122 -30.93 44.54 -0.73
CA VAL A 122 -31.84 45.19 -1.71
C VAL A 122 -31.19 45.47 -3.08
N ASP A 123 -31.50 44.63 -4.08
CA ASP A 123 -32.54 44.79 -5.11
C ASP A 123 -31.99 45.44 -6.39
N THR A 124 -32.04 44.71 -7.52
CA THR A 124 -32.95 45.04 -8.65
C THR A 124 -32.62 44.19 -9.90
N SER A 125 -33.71 43.65 -10.45
CA SER A 125 -33.97 43.11 -11.79
C SER A 125 -33.06 43.57 -12.94
N THR A 126 -32.74 42.68 -13.90
CA THR A 126 -33.05 42.85 -15.34
C THR A 126 -32.79 41.55 -16.15
N LYS A 127 -33.89 40.87 -16.52
CA LYS A 127 -34.31 40.38 -17.86
C LYS A 127 -33.36 39.56 -18.79
N SER A 128 -33.95 38.46 -19.29
CA SER A 128 -34.04 38.04 -20.71
C SER A 128 -33.07 36.97 -21.24
N GLY A 129 -33.65 35.88 -21.78
CA GLY A 129 -33.07 35.18 -22.95
C GLY A 129 -32.94 33.65 -22.89
N LYS A 130 -34.03 32.91 -23.11
CA LYS A 130 -34.02 31.60 -23.83
C LYS A 130 -34.32 31.92 -25.32
N PRO A 131 -34.06 31.06 -26.36
CA PRO A 131 -34.40 29.63 -26.35
C PRO A 131 -33.61 28.67 -27.30
N ARG A 132 -33.92 27.35 -27.18
CA ARG A 132 -34.05 26.30 -28.24
C ARG A 132 -32.77 25.85 -29.02
N ARG A 133 -32.63 24.64 -29.59
CA ARG A 133 -33.26 23.30 -29.56
C ARG A 133 -32.51 22.43 -30.61
N ALA A 134 -32.62 21.10 -30.50
CA ALA A 134 -32.57 20.11 -31.60
C ALA A 134 -31.16 19.78 -32.16
N THR A 135 -30.79 18.58 -32.66
CA THR A 135 -31.54 17.38 -33.12
C THR A 135 -30.54 16.25 -33.48
N GLY A 136 -31.03 14.99 -33.53
CA GLY A 136 -30.57 13.90 -34.44
C GLY A 136 -29.47 12.99 -33.89
N ALA A 137 -29.63 11.68 -33.61
CA ALA A 137 -30.25 10.51 -34.28
C ALA A 137 -29.30 9.67 -35.17
N SER A 138 -29.56 8.34 -35.18
CA SER A 138 -29.02 7.24 -36.01
C SER A 138 -27.89 6.41 -35.37
N THR A 139 -28.07 5.21 -34.77
CA THR A 139 -28.48 3.89 -35.33
C THR A 139 -27.74 3.55 -36.65
N LYS A 140 -26.99 2.44 -36.81
CA LYS A 140 -27.44 1.03 -36.92
C LYS A 140 -26.19 0.06 -37.08
N PRO A 141 -26.28 -1.26 -37.40
CA PRO A 141 -25.78 -2.34 -36.54
C PRO A 141 -24.75 -3.34 -37.16
N GLY A 142 -24.16 -4.20 -36.31
CA GLY A 142 -24.06 -5.67 -36.49
C GLY A 142 -23.01 -6.28 -37.43
N LYS A 143 -22.12 -7.13 -36.89
CA LYS A 143 -22.15 -8.61 -37.05
C LYS A 143 -21.06 -9.33 -36.23
N PRO A 144 -21.33 -10.57 -35.74
CA PRO A 144 -20.40 -11.38 -34.98
C PRO A 144 -19.69 -12.44 -35.85
N ARG A 145 -18.44 -12.79 -35.53
CA ARG A 145 -17.68 -13.96 -36.01
C ARG A 145 -16.56 -14.22 -34.99
N ARG A 146 -16.19 -15.43 -34.58
CA ARG A 146 -16.62 -16.82 -34.81
C ARG A 146 -15.88 -17.62 -33.73
N ALA A 147 -16.54 -18.61 -33.13
CA ALA A 147 -15.91 -19.54 -32.21
C ALA A 147 -14.77 -20.30 -32.91
N THR A 148 -13.62 -20.40 -32.25
CA THR A 148 -12.57 -21.35 -32.65
C THR A 148 -12.59 -22.50 -31.64
N VAL A 149 -12.83 -23.67 -32.20
CA VAL A 149 -12.84 -24.99 -31.60
C VAL A 149 -11.43 -25.32 -31.08
N VAL A 150 -11.34 -25.82 -29.84
CA VAL A 150 -10.16 -26.52 -29.31
C VAL A 150 -10.48 -28.02 -29.36
N PRO A 151 -9.69 -28.87 -30.04
CA PRO A 151 -9.85 -30.31 -29.96
C PRO A 151 -9.05 -30.93 -28.79
N ALA A 152 -9.64 -32.02 -28.30
CA ALA A 152 -9.24 -33.09 -27.37
C ALA A 152 -7.85 -33.06 -26.71
#